data_AF-A0A1H1RUN6-F1
#
_entry.id   AF-A0A1H1RUN6-F1
#
_cell.length_a   1.000
_cell.length_b   1.000
_cell.length_c   1.000
_cell.angle_alpha   90.00
_cell.angle_beta   90.00
_cell.angle_gamma   90.00
#
_symmetry.space_group_name_H-M   'P 1'
#
loop_
_entity.id
_entity.type
_entity.pdbx_description
1 polymer ?
#
loop_
_entity_poly.entity_id
_entity_poly.type
_entity_poly.pdbx_seq_one_letter_code
_entity_poly.pdbx_strand_id
1 'polypeptide(L)'
;MIANTEQKNLIKTARITGLWYLMMAITGILGFMVFHSQIFVSGNPEQTLTNLIELESTARIRLLLEFGIVISQALTAVWFFKLFKDNYEWEAWTLGIWGMVNALAIMISAISIASVIGIANSEISAMEDKVLLIQVFQNIISNAWGIGGLFFGLWLFPMGYIVIKSKRLPIWLGRIIILGGIGYLISTVIHYTGIDFSYNNFLTLPATIGEFWMIGYLLIYGIRPSDN
;
A
#
# COMPACT_ATOMS: atom_id res chain seq x y z
N MET A 1 22.34 -16.45 27.91
CA MET A 1 21.44 -15.31 28.16
C MET A 1 21.33 -14.37 26.97
N ILE A 2 22.45 -13.97 26.32
CA ILE A 2 22.47 -12.98 25.23
C ILE A 2 21.59 -13.37 24.02
N ALA A 3 21.73 -14.60 23.50
CA ALA A 3 20.92 -15.09 22.36
C ALA A 3 19.40 -15.09 22.62
N ASN A 4 18.97 -15.27 23.87
CA ASN A 4 17.55 -15.26 24.24
C ASN A 4 17.01 -13.81 24.29
N THR A 5 17.84 -12.85 24.69
CA THR A 5 17.50 -11.42 24.66
C THR A 5 17.41 -10.89 23.22
N GLU A 6 18.34 -11.29 22.36
CA GLU A 6 18.34 -10.92 20.94
C GLU A 6 17.10 -11.44 20.21
N GLN A 7 16.76 -12.72 20.41
CA GLN A 7 15.55 -13.31 19.83
C GLN A 7 14.27 -12.62 20.33
N LYS A 8 14.19 -12.24 21.61
CA LYS A 8 13.06 -11.46 22.14
C LYS A 8 12.94 -10.09 21.46
N ASN A 9 14.07 -9.41 21.21
CA ASN A 9 14.09 -8.13 20.51
C ASN A 9 13.65 -8.27 19.04
N LEU A 10 14.02 -9.36 18.37
CA LEU A 10 13.55 -9.67 17.01
C LEU A 10 12.04 -9.92 16.98
N ILE A 11 11.50 -10.70 17.91
CA ILE A 11 10.05 -10.92 18.02
C ILE A 11 9.31 -9.61 18.27
N LYS A 12 9.82 -8.75 19.15
CA LYS A 12 9.23 -7.42 19.39
C LYS A 12 9.25 -6.57 18.13
N THR A 13 10.36 -6.56 17.40
CA THR A 13 10.48 -5.82 16.14
C THR A 13 9.50 -6.36 15.10
N ALA A 14 9.42 -7.67 14.92
CA ALA A 14 8.49 -8.33 14.01
C ALA A 14 7.03 -7.98 14.32
N ARG A 15 6.63 -7.96 15.59
CA ARG A 15 5.28 -7.55 16.00
C ARG A 15 4.98 -6.09 15.70
N ILE A 16 5.95 -5.19 15.90
CA ILE A 16 5.78 -3.78 15.53
C ILE A 16 5.69 -3.63 14.01
N THR A 17 6.49 -4.38 13.25
CA THR A 17 6.36 -4.44 11.78
C THR A 17 4.96 -4.88 11.38
N GLY A 18 4.45 -5.96 11.97
CA GLY A 18 3.09 -6.46 11.71
C GLY A 18 2.00 -5.46 12.10
N LEU A 19 2.19 -4.67 13.16
CA LEU A 19 1.22 -3.65 13.58
C LEU A 19 1.14 -2.50 12.58
N TRP A 20 2.28 -1.99 12.10
CA TRP A 20 2.29 -0.97 11.05
C TRP A 20 1.69 -1.49 9.76
N TYR A 21 2.00 -2.73 9.40
CA TYR A 21 1.47 -3.36 8.20
C TYR A 21 -0.06 -3.56 8.30
N LEU A 22 -0.56 -3.97 9.47
CA LEU A 22 -2.00 -4.04 9.73
C LEU A 22 -2.68 -2.68 9.67
N MET A 23 -2.06 -1.64 10.25
CA MET A 23 -2.59 -0.27 10.19
C MET A 23 -2.72 0.20 8.74
N MET A 24 -1.74 -0.12 7.89
CA MET A 24 -1.83 0.16 6.46
C MET A 24 -3.03 -0.54 5.82
N ALA A 25 -3.23 -1.84 6.09
CA ALA A 25 -4.35 -2.58 5.53
C ALA A 25 -5.71 -2.02 5.99
N ILE A 26 -5.86 -1.68 7.27
CA ILE A 26 -7.11 -1.13 7.82
C ILE A 26 -7.41 0.25 7.21
N THR A 27 -6.42 1.14 7.19
CA THR A 27 -6.58 2.49 6.62
C THR A 27 -6.86 2.43 5.12
N GLY A 28 -6.23 1.50 4.39
CA GLY A 28 -6.52 1.20 3.00
C GLY A 28 -7.96 0.73 2.77
N ILE A 29 -8.41 -0.29 3.52
CA ILE A 29 -9.78 -0.82 3.40
C ILE A 29 -10.81 0.28 3.67
N LEU A 30 -10.68 1.00 4.78
CA LEU A 30 -11.60 2.08 5.11
C LEU A 30 -11.54 3.18 4.04
N GLY A 31 -10.34 3.60 3.63
CA GLY A 31 -10.13 4.63 2.63
C GLY A 31 -10.82 4.29 1.31
N PHE A 32 -10.56 3.12 0.74
CA PHE A 32 -11.07 2.74 -0.58
C PHE A 32 -12.48 2.17 -0.58
N MET A 33 -12.78 1.23 0.31
CA MET A 33 -14.06 0.52 0.26
C MET A 33 -15.20 1.34 0.87
N VAL A 34 -14.90 2.14 1.89
CA VAL A 34 -15.93 2.88 2.63
C VAL A 34 -16.01 4.34 2.18
N PHE A 35 -14.91 5.10 2.27
CA PHE A 35 -14.97 6.55 2.09
C PHE A 35 -14.79 6.99 0.63
N HIS A 36 -13.96 6.32 -0.17
CA HIS A 36 -13.71 6.71 -1.56
C HIS A 36 -14.97 6.59 -2.42
N SER A 37 -15.71 5.49 -2.28
CA SER A 37 -16.93 5.19 -3.02
C SER A 37 -18.09 6.17 -2.73
N GLN A 38 -18.06 6.84 -1.58
CA GLN A 38 -19.06 7.86 -1.23
C GLN A 38 -18.78 9.20 -1.91
N ILE A 39 -17.52 9.49 -2.25
CA ILE A 39 -17.10 10.79 -2.75
C ILE A 39 -16.90 10.74 -4.27
N PHE A 40 -16.12 9.77 -4.75
CA PHE A 40 -15.66 9.71 -6.13
C PHE A 40 -16.57 8.82 -6.97
N VAL A 41 -17.22 9.41 -7.96
CA VAL A 41 -18.12 8.72 -8.88
C VAL A 41 -17.43 8.54 -10.22
N SER A 42 -17.14 7.29 -10.59
CA SER A 42 -16.45 6.97 -11.84
C SER A 42 -17.25 7.47 -13.05
N GLY A 43 -16.58 8.21 -13.94
CA GLY A 43 -17.21 8.77 -15.14
C GLY A 43 -18.16 9.95 -14.90
N ASN A 44 -18.31 10.44 -13.67
CA ASN A 44 -19.16 11.58 -13.34
C ASN A 44 -18.44 12.59 -12.42
N PRO A 45 -17.61 13.48 -13.01
CA PRO A 45 -16.88 14.49 -12.24
C PRO A 45 -17.80 15.57 -11.65
N GLU A 46 -18.97 15.82 -12.25
CA GLU A 46 -19.98 16.76 -11.74
C GLU A 46 -20.56 16.26 -10.42
N GLN A 47 -21.00 15.00 -10.37
CA GLN A 47 -21.49 14.38 -9.13
C GLN A 47 -20.37 14.29 -8.08
N THR A 48 -19.13 14.03 -8.49
CA THR A 48 -18.01 14.04 -7.55
C THR A 48 -17.81 15.43 -6.93
N LEU A 49 -17.89 16.50 -7.73
CA LEU A 49 -17.82 17.87 -7.22
C LEU A 49 -18.96 18.15 -6.23
N THR A 50 -20.19 17.77 -6.54
CA THR A 50 -21.33 17.88 -5.60
C THR A 50 -21.04 17.15 -4.29
N ASN A 51 -20.59 15.89 -4.35
CA ASN A 51 -20.26 15.10 -3.16
C ASN A 51 -19.14 15.73 -2.33
N LEU A 52 -18.12 16.33 -2.98
CA LEU A 52 -17.01 17.00 -2.28
C LEU A 52 -17.47 18.24 -1.51
N ILE A 53 -18.45 18.97 -2.05
CA ILE A 53 -19.04 20.14 -1.39
C ILE A 53 -19.98 19.70 -0.26
N GLU A 54 -20.87 18.75 -0.52
CA GLU A 54 -21.91 18.34 0.43
C GLU A 54 -21.36 17.43 1.55
N LEU A 55 -20.36 16.59 1.25
CA LEU A 55 -19.78 15.61 2.17
C LEU A 55 -18.33 15.98 2.54
N GLU A 56 -18.07 17.25 2.83
CA GLU A 56 -16.73 17.76 3.13
C GLU A 56 -16.02 16.98 4.25
N SER A 57 -16.73 16.65 5.34
CA SER A 57 -16.17 15.87 6.45
C SER A 57 -15.72 14.47 6.00
N THR A 58 -16.52 13.81 5.16
CA THR A 58 -16.20 12.50 4.57
C THR A 58 -14.96 12.60 3.69
N ALA A 59 -14.84 13.66 2.90
CA ALA A 59 -13.66 13.92 2.07
C ALA A 59 -12.39 14.15 2.90
N ARG A 60 -12.48 14.90 4.00
CA ARG A 60 -11.36 15.09 4.93
C ARG A 60 -10.97 13.79 5.63
N ILE A 61 -11.94 12.97 6.05
CA ILE A 61 -11.64 11.64 6.62
C ILE A 61 -10.95 10.75 5.59
N ARG A 62 -11.41 10.75 4.33
CA ARG A 62 -10.76 10.03 3.24
C ARG A 62 -9.29 10.44 3.07
N LEU A 63 -8.99 11.74 3.14
CA LEU A 63 -7.62 12.27 3.09
C LEU A 63 -6.78 11.81 4.29
N LEU A 64 -7.32 11.89 5.51
CA LEU A 64 -6.62 11.45 6.72
C LEU A 64 -6.33 9.94 6.71
N LEU A 65 -7.22 9.12 6.14
CA LEU A 65 -6.96 7.70 5.92
C LEU A 65 -5.80 7.50 4.94
N GLU A 66 -5.69 8.32 3.89
CA GLU A 66 -4.54 8.27 2.96
C GLU A 66 -3.23 8.62 3.69
N PHE A 67 -3.24 9.59 4.62
CA PHE A 67 -2.07 9.85 5.49
C PHE A 67 -1.72 8.64 6.35
N GLY A 68 -2.75 7.97 6.89
CA GLY A 68 -2.59 6.70 7.60
C GLY A 68 -1.85 5.67 6.77
N ILE A 69 -2.21 5.50 5.50
CA ILE A 69 -1.55 4.58 4.56
C ILE A 69 -0.10 5.02 4.32
N VAL A 70 0.17 6.29 4.00
CA VAL A 70 1.53 6.79 3.72
C VAL A 70 2.46 6.54 4.91
N ILE A 71 2.03 6.95 6.11
CA ILE A 71 2.84 6.83 7.33
C ILE A 71 3.06 5.36 7.68
N SER A 72 1.99 4.56 7.67
CA SER A 72 2.09 3.13 8.00
C SER A 72 2.92 2.36 6.99
N GLN A 73 2.85 2.67 5.69
CA GLN A 73 3.69 2.06 4.66
C GLN A 73 5.16 2.39 4.86
N ALA A 74 5.48 3.67 5.10
CA ALA A 74 6.85 4.11 5.37
C ALA A 74 7.44 3.43 6.63
N LEU A 75 6.67 3.36 7.71
CA LEU A 75 7.09 2.71 8.95
C LEU A 75 7.19 1.19 8.78
N THR A 76 6.30 0.57 8.01
CA THR A 76 6.38 -0.86 7.67
C THR A 76 7.69 -1.15 6.94
N ALA A 77 8.06 -0.33 5.95
CA ALA A 77 9.31 -0.47 5.21
C ALA A 77 10.56 -0.35 6.11
N VAL A 78 10.59 0.67 6.96
CA VAL A 78 11.71 0.90 7.91
C VAL A 78 11.82 -0.25 8.92
N TRP A 79 10.70 -0.78 9.40
CA TRP A 79 10.71 -1.87 10.37
C TRP A 79 11.03 -3.22 9.74
N PHE A 80 10.66 -3.45 8.48
CA PHE A 80 11.15 -4.61 7.72
C PHE A 80 12.66 -4.55 7.49
N PHE A 81 13.19 -3.38 7.11
CA PHE A 81 14.63 -3.17 7.02
C PHE A 81 15.30 -3.51 8.36
N LYS A 82 14.82 -2.91 9.45
CA LYS A 82 15.33 -3.16 10.80
C LYS A 82 15.27 -4.65 11.20
N LEU A 83 14.23 -5.36 10.81
CA LEU A 83 14.04 -6.77 11.16
C LEU A 83 15.05 -7.69 10.46
N PHE A 84 15.48 -7.35 9.25
CA PHE A 84 16.26 -8.25 8.39
C PHE A 84 17.69 -7.79 8.10
N LYS A 85 18.05 -6.53 8.38
CA LYS A 85 19.35 -5.92 8.03
C LYS A 85 20.58 -6.72 8.48
N ASP A 86 20.51 -7.40 9.63
CA ASP A 86 21.69 -8.05 10.22
C ASP A 86 22.03 -9.38 9.54
N ASN A 87 21.05 -10.04 8.92
CA ASN A 87 21.23 -11.38 8.31
C ASN A 87 21.03 -11.38 6.79
N TYR A 88 20.31 -10.39 6.25
CA TYR A 88 19.92 -10.28 4.85
C TYR A 88 20.03 -8.83 4.40
N GLU A 89 21.22 -8.23 4.53
CA GLU A 89 21.43 -6.79 4.37
C GLU A 89 20.91 -6.25 3.03
N TRP A 90 21.31 -6.86 1.91
CA TRP A 90 20.90 -6.44 0.57
C TRP A 90 19.38 -6.54 0.37
N GLU A 91 18.80 -7.66 0.78
CA GLU A 91 17.37 -7.90 0.65
C GLU A 91 16.55 -6.99 1.58
N ALA A 92 17.08 -6.67 2.76
CA ALA A 92 16.49 -5.72 3.69
C ALA A 92 16.49 -4.30 3.12
N TRP A 93 17.61 -3.86 2.51
CA TRP A 93 17.71 -2.56 1.86
C TRP A 93 16.73 -2.43 0.71
N THR A 94 16.69 -3.40 -0.19
CA THR A 94 15.76 -3.39 -1.34
C THR A 94 14.31 -3.39 -0.89
N LEU A 95 13.96 -4.19 0.12
CA LEU A 95 12.62 -4.17 0.75
C LEU A 95 12.27 -2.80 1.34
N GLY A 96 13.20 -2.20 2.10
CA GLY A 96 12.99 -0.87 2.68
C GLY A 96 12.88 0.25 1.64
N ILE A 97 13.70 0.22 0.59
CA ILE A 97 13.73 1.24 -0.48
C ILE A 97 12.45 1.18 -1.31
N TRP A 98 12.12 0.01 -1.86
CA TRP A 98 10.87 -0.16 -2.61
C TRP A 98 9.67 0.17 -1.76
N GLY A 99 9.79 -0.02 -0.45
CA GLY A 99 8.79 0.41 0.48
C GLY A 99 8.61 1.87 0.78
N MET A 100 9.71 2.58 0.88
CA MET A 100 9.63 4.02 0.92
C MET A 100 9.06 4.58 -0.39
N VAL A 101 9.45 4.01 -1.54
CA VAL A 101 8.90 4.43 -2.84
C VAL A 101 7.39 4.22 -2.92
N ASN A 102 6.87 3.11 -2.39
CA ASN A 102 5.43 2.89 -2.29
C ASN A 102 4.73 3.97 -1.46
N ALA A 103 5.29 4.35 -0.31
CA ALA A 103 4.75 5.45 0.50
C ALA A 103 4.73 6.78 -0.28
N LEU A 104 5.79 7.07 -1.05
CA LEU A 104 5.87 8.26 -1.89
C LEU A 104 4.86 8.23 -3.05
N ALA A 105 4.65 7.08 -3.69
CA ALA A 105 3.64 6.93 -4.74
C ALA A 105 2.23 7.21 -4.19
N ILE A 106 1.90 6.67 -3.01
CA ILE A 106 0.61 6.91 -2.33
C ILE A 106 0.49 8.38 -1.90
N MET A 107 1.59 9.02 -1.52
CA MET A 107 1.59 10.45 -1.18
C MET A 107 1.16 11.33 -2.37
N ILE A 108 1.44 10.94 -3.62
CA ILE A 108 0.94 11.65 -4.82
C ILE A 108 -0.60 11.63 -4.86
N SER A 109 -1.21 10.48 -4.53
CA SER A 109 -2.66 10.37 -4.38
C SER A 109 -3.18 11.27 -3.25
N ALA A 110 -2.52 11.27 -2.09
CA ALA A 110 -2.91 12.13 -0.96
C ALA A 110 -2.86 13.63 -1.31
N ILE A 111 -1.80 14.07 -1.99
CA ILE A 111 -1.66 15.45 -2.48
C ILE A 111 -2.82 15.78 -3.43
N SER A 112 -3.14 14.87 -4.35
CA SER A 112 -4.21 15.06 -5.33
C SER A 112 -5.60 15.15 -4.66
N ILE A 113 -5.88 14.32 -3.66
CA ILE A 113 -7.12 14.40 -2.86
C ILE A 113 -7.20 15.75 -2.13
N ALA A 114 -6.09 16.20 -1.52
CA ALA A 114 -6.05 17.50 -0.85
C ALA A 114 -6.31 18.66 -1.83
N SER A 115 -5.74 18.60 -3.04
CA SER A 115 -5.99 19.58 -4.10
C SER A 115 -7.46 19.60 -4.52
N VAL A 116 -8.08 18.42 -4.71
CA VAL A 116 -9.49 18.28 -5.08
C VAL A 116 -10.41 18.89 -4.02
N ILE A 117 -10.15 18.66 -2.74
CA ILE A 117 -10.92 19.27 -1.63
C ILE A 117 -10.75 20.81 -1.65
N GLY A 118 -9.55 21.31 -1.91
CA GLY A 118 -9.29 22.75 -2.02
C GLY A 118 -10.01 23.40 -3.21
N ILE A 119 -10.03 22.74 -4.37
CA ILE A 119 -10.70 23.21 -5.59
C ILE A 119 -12.22 23.23 -5.42
N ALA A 120 -12.79 22.19 -4.81
CA ALA A 120 -14.23 22.14 -4.56
C ALA A 120 -14.69 23.36 -3.75
N ASN A 121 -13.91 23.74 -2.73
CA ASN A 121 -14.22 24.82 -1.79
C ASN A 121 -13.68 26.22 -2.20
N SER A 122 -13.06 26.36 -3.37
CA SER A 122 -12.51 27.65 -3.80
C SER A 122 -13.59 28.63 -4.29
N GLU A 123 -13.39 29.93 -4.08
CA GLU A 123 -14.30 30.98 -4.57
C GLU A 123 -13.99 31.44 -6.01
N ILE A 124 -12.85 31.02 -6.58
CA ILE A 124 -12.21 31.68 -7.73
C ILE A 124 -12.40 30.93 -9.06
N SER A 125 -13.38 30.04 -9.18
CA SER A 125 -13.52 29.25 -10.43
C SER A 125 -14.97 29.12 -10.87
N ALA A 126 -15.21 29.28 -12.18
CA ALA A 126 -16.46 28.85 -12.78
C ALA A 126 -16.66 27.35 -12.52
N MET A 127 -17.91 26.90 -12.43
CA MET A 127 -18.23 25.51 -12.10
C MET A 127 -17.57 24.53 -13.09
N GLU A 128 -17.52 24.89 -14.38
CA GLU A 128 -16.91 24.10 -15.44
C GLU A 128 -15.40 23.87 -15.22
N ASP A 129 -14.67 24.92 -14.81
CA ASP A 129 -13.23 24.83 -14.50
C ASP A 129 -12.97 23.88 -13.31
N LYS A 130 -13.84 23.92 -12.29
CA LYS A 130 -13.74 23.03 -11.13
C LYS A 130 -13.91 21.57 -11.54
N VAL A 131 -14.94 21.28 -12.33
CA VAL A 131 -15.22 19.92 -12.83
C VAL A 131 -14.03 19.38 -13.63
N LEU A 132 -13.48 20.19 -14.54
CA LEU A 132 -12.32 19.80 -15.34
C LEU A 132 -11.09 19.51 -14.45
N LEU A 133 -10.75 20.40 -13.53
CA LEU A 133 -9.61 20.20 -12.63
C LEU A 133 -9.79 18.97 -11.74
N ILE A 134 -11.00 18.75 -11.20
CA ILE A 134 -11.30 17.56 -10.41
C ILE A 134 -11.10 16.29 -11.24
N GLN A 135 -11.57 16.26 -12.49
CA GLN A 135 -11.36 15.12 -13.38
C GLN A 135 -9.87 14.85 -13.62
N VAL A 136 -9.05 15.89 -13.81
CA VAL A 136 -7.60 15.76 -13.94
C VAL A 136 -6.98 15.13 -12.68
N PHE A 137 -7.31 15.65 -11.49
CA PHE A 137 -6.76 15.11 -10.25
C PHE A 137 -7.28 13.69 -9.94
N GLN A 138 -8.52 13.34 -10.30
CA GLN A 138 -9.03 11.97 -10.21
C GLN A 138 -8.20 11.01 -11.06
N ASN A 139 -7.84 11.42 -12.28
CA ASN A 139 -6.95 10.64 -13.13
C ASN A 139 -5.56 10.50 -12.50
N ILE A 140 -5.02 11.56 -11.87
CA ILE A 140 -3.74 11.47 -11.16
C ILE A 140 -3.85 10.49 -9.97
N ILE A 141 -4.93 10.53 -9.18
CA ILE A 141 -5.18 9.57 -8.09
C ILE A 141 -5.18 8.14 -8.64
N SER A 142 -5.98 7.87 -9.67
CA SER A 142 -6.07 6.55 -10.28
C SER A 142 -4.71 6.07 -10.80
N ASN A 143 -3.95 6.94 -11.46
CA ASN A 143 -2.66 6.59 -12.04
C ASN A 143 -1.54 6.46 -10.98
N ALA A 144 -1.61 7.21 -9.88
CA ALA A 144 -0.67 7.04 -8.75
C ALA A 144 -0.77 5.63 -8.17
N TRP A 145 -1.99 5.09 -8.02
CA TRP A 145 -2.22 3.71 -7.59
C TRP A 145 -1.93 2.68 -8.68
N GLY A 146 -2.33 2.95 -9.92
CA GLY A 146 -2.12 2.04 -11.06
C GLY A 146 -0.64 1.84 -11.39
N ILE A 147 0.10 2.93 -11.63
CA ILE A 147 1.55 2.89 -11.91
C ILE A 147 2.33 2.51 -10.65
N GLY A 148 1.88 2.94 -9.47
CA GLY A 148 2.42 2.52 -8.18
C GLY A 148 2.43 1.00 -8.00
N GLY A 149 1.52 0.29 -8.68
CA GLY A 149 1.50 -1.16 -8.83
C GLY A 149 2.84 -1.79 -9.20
N LEU A 150 3.70 -1.09 -9.96
CA LEU A 150 5.05 -1.57 -10.26
C LEU A 150 5.90 -1.74 -8.99
N PHE A 151 5.90 -0.74 -8.11
CA PHE A 151 6.67 -0.79 -6.87
C PHE A 151 5.97 -1.58 -5.77
N PHE A 152 4.64 -1.66 -5.78
CA PHE A 152 3.92 -2.64 -4.95
C PHE A 152 4.37 -4.06 -5.32
N GLY A 153 4.49 -4.35 -6.62
CA GLY A 153 5.03 -5.63 -7.09
C GLY A 153 6.49 -5.86 -6.69
N LEU A 154 7.36 -4.89 -6.97
CA LEU A 154 8.80 -4.98 -6.65
C LEU A 154 9.04 -5.20 -5.15
N TRP A 155 8.33 -4.48 -4.28
CA TRP A 155 8.40 -4.64 -2.82
C TRP A 155 8.26 -6.10 -2.38
N LEU A 156 7.42 -6.89 -3.06
CA LEU A 156 7.09 -8.25 -2.63
C LEU A 156 8.22 -9.25 -2.92
N PHE A 157 9.04 -9.03 -3.94
CA PHE A 157 10.14 -9.95 -4.28
C PHE A 157 11.18 -10.18 -3.16
N PRO A 158 11.81 -9.14 -2.57
CA PRO A 158 12.79 -9.32 -1.52
C PRO A 158 12.13 -9.80 -0.24
N MET A 159 10.90 -9.35 0.05
CA MET A 159 10.12 -9.86 1.19
C MET A 159 9.92 -11.37 1.09
N GLY A 160 9.37 -11.85 -0.02
CA GLY A 160 9.11 -13.28 -0.21
C GLY A 160 10.40 -14.09 -0.30
N TYR A 161 11.45 -13.54 -0.91
CA TYR A 161 12.76 -14.18 -0.95
C TYR A 161 13.39 -14.34 0.43
N ILE A 162 13.35 -13.31 1.29
CA ILE A 162 13.81 -13.41 2.69
C ILE A 162 13.05 -14.49 3.44
N VAL A 163 11.72 -14.60 3.24
CA VAL A 163 10.91 -15.65 3.87
C VAL A 163 11.37 -17.05 3.45
N ILE A 164 11.59 -17.26 2.15
CA ILE A 164 12.03 -18.55 1.60
C ILE A 164 13.44 -18.90 2.06
N LYS A 165 14.37 -17.95 1.96
CA LYS A 165 15.79 -18.14 2.29
C LYS A 165 16.02 -18.35 3.77
N SER A 166 15.34 -17.56 4.61
CA SER A 166 15.51 -17.64 6.07
C SER A 166 14.84 -18.85 6.70
N LYS A 167 13.75 -19.35 6.10
CA LYS A 167 12.89 -20.40 6.68
C LYS A 167 12.36 -20.06 8.08
N ARG A 168 12.53 -18.82 8.56
CA ARG A 168 12.02 -18.34 9.85
C ARG A 168 10.51 -18.07 9.82
N LEU A 169 9.95 -17.97 8.62
CA LEU A 169 8.51 -17.92 8.31
C LEU A 169 8.14 -19.09 7.37
N PRO A 170 6.85 -19.42 7.17
CA PRO A 170 6.43 -20.51 6.29
C PRO A 170 6.93 -20.29 4.85
N ILE A 171 7.56 -21.30 4.24
CA ILE A 171 8.14 -21.16 2.89
C ILE A 171 7.05 -20.84 1.85
N TRP A 172 5.85 -21.43 2.02
CA TRP A 172 4.70 -21.17 1.14
C TRP A 172 4.22 -19.72 1.20
N LEU A 173 4.32 -19.06 2.35
CA LEU A 173 4.03 -17.63 2.48
C LEU A 173 4.92 -16.82 1.52
N GLY A 174 6.23 -17.09 1.53
CA GLY A 174 7.17 -16.39 0.66
C GLY A 174 6.92 -16.63 -0.82
N ARG A 175 6.51 -17.84 -1.21
CA ARG A 175 6.13 -18.16 -2.60
C ARG A 175 4.89 -17.41 -3.05
N ILE A 176 3.85 -17.38 -2.21
CA ILE A 176 2.61 -16.64 -2.50
C ILE A 176 2.89 -15.15 -2.64
N ILE A 177 3.74 -14.58 -1.77
CA ILE A 177 4.16 -13.17 -1.85
C ILE A 177 4.86 -12.88 -3.19
N ILE A 178 5.82 -13.71 -3.61
CA ILE A 178 6.51 -13.52 -4.90
C ILE A 178 5.53 -13.62 -6.08
N LEU A 179 4.62 -14.61 -6.05
CA LEU A 179 3.57 -14.72 -7.07
C LEU A 179 2.68 -13.47 -7.12
N GLY A 180 2.36 -12.91 -5.96
CA GLY A 180 1.66 -11.63 -5.86
C GLY A 180 2.44 -10.47 -6.47
N GLY A 181 3.76 -10.43 -6.25
CA GLY A 181 4.66 -9.44 -6.86
C GLY A 181 4.64 -9.50 -8.39
N ILE A 182 4.74 -10.70 -8.95
CA ILE A 182 4.62 -10.94 -10.40
C ILE A 182 3.23 -10.49 -10.89
N GLY A 183 2.19 -10.85 -10.16
CA GLY A 183 0.81 -10.46 -10.45
C GLY A 183 0.61 -8.95 -10.56
N TYR A 184 1.18 -8.17 -9.64
CA TYR A 184 1.19 -6.71 -9.70
C TYR A 184 1.86 -6.17 -10.96
N LEU A 185 3.06 -6.66 -11.29
CA LEU A 185 3.80 -6.20 -12.46
C LEU A 185 3.02 -6.47 -13.76
N ILE A 186 2.51 -7.70 -13.92
CA ILE A 186 1.72 -8.07 -15.09
C ILE A 186 0.44 -7.25 -15.13
N SER A 187 -0.25 -7.10 -14.00
CA SER A 187 -1.52 -6.35 -13.93
C SER A 187 -1.35 -4.89 -14.35
N THR A 188 -0.27 -4.25 -13.91
CA THR A 188 0.03 -2.86 -14.30
C THR A 188 0.39 -2.78 -15.79
N VAL A 189 1.23 -3.69 -16.31
CA VAL A 189 1.60 -3.69 -17.74
C VAL A 189 0.37 -3.90 -18.63
N ILE A 190 -0.51 -4.86 -18.31
CA ILE A 190 -1.74 -5.11 -19.07
C ILE A 190 -2.63 -3.86 -19.07
N HIS A 191 -2.84 -3.24 -17.90
CA HIS A 191 -3.69 -2.07 -17.79
C HIS A 191 -3.22 -0.90 -18.67
N TYR A 192 -1.91 -0.61 -18.69
CA TYR A 192 -1.36 0.53 -19.45
C TYR A 192 -1.03 0.24 -20.91
N THR A 193 -1.01 -1.03 -21.32
CA THR A 193 -0.89 -1.41 -22.74
C THR A 193 -2.23 -1.38 -23.47
N GLY A 194 -3.34 -1.14 -22.76
CA GLY A 194 -4.69 -1.09 -23.33
C GLY A 194 -5.25 -2.47 -23.69
N ILE A 195 -4.64 -3.55 -23.18
CA ILE A 195 -5.14 -4.91 -23.37
C ILE A 195 -6.34 -5.12 -22.46
N ASP A 196 -7.51 -5.36 -23.03
CA ASP A 196 -8.70 -5.71 -22.26
C ASP A 196 -8.61 -7.17 -21.78
N PHE A 197 -8.25 -7.33 -20.50
CA PHE A 197 -8.20 -8.61 -19.84
C PHE A 197 -9.14 -8.61 -18.64
N SER A 198 -10.31 -9.21 -18.80
CA SER A 198 -11.38 -9.19 -17.78
C SER A 198 -10.98 -9.81 -16.43
N TYR A 199 -9.91 -10.61 -16.39
CA TYR A 199 -9.39 -11.24 -15.17
C TYR A 199 -8.19 -10.53 -14.55
N ASN A 200 -7.86 -9.30 -14.98
CA ASN A 200 -6.69 -8.55 -14.50
C ASN A 200 -6.66 -8.43 -12.97
N ASN A 201 -7.82 -8.18 -12.36
CA ASN A 201 -7.96 -8.03 -10.90
C ASN A 201 -7.63 -9.32 -10.12
N PHE A 202 -7.69 -10.50 -10.74
CA PHE A 202 -7.33 -11.76 -10.07
C PHE A 202 -5.82 -11.96 -9.98
N LEU A 203 -5.03 -11.25 -10.80
CA LEU A 203 -3.57 -11.37 -10.79
C LEU A 203 -2.96 -10.88 -9.48
N THR A 204 -3.57 -9.89 -8.82
CA THR A 204 -3.08 -9.34 -7.55
C THR A 204 -3.62 -10.08 -6.32
N LEU A 205 -4.55 -11.02 -6.48
CA LEU A 205 -5.13 -11.80 -5.37
C LEU A 205 -4.08 -12.57 -4.53
N PRO A 206 -3.05 -13.22 -5.13
CA PRO A 206 -1.99 -13.85 -4.35
C PRO A 206 -1.23 -12.85 -3.48
N ALA A 207 -1.07 -11.60 -3.93
CA ALA A 207 -0.44 -10.56 -3.10
C ALA A 207 -1.28 -10.30 -1.85
N THR A 208 -2.58 -10.03 -2.01
CA THR A 208 -3.49 -9.80 -0.89
C THR A 208 -3.45 -10.95 0.11
N ILE A 209 -3.53 -12.20 -0.35
CA ILE A 209 -3.46 -13.39 0.53
C ILE A 209 -2.11 -13.44 1.25
N GLY A 210 -1.01 -13.25 0.53
CA GLY A 210 0.35 -13.28 1.08
C GLY A 210 0.59 -12.19 2.12
N GLU A 211 0.13 -10.97 1.86
CA GLU A 211 0.29 -9.83 2.76
C GLU A 211 -0.52 -10.00 4.04
N PHE A 212 -1.79 -10.41 3.97
CA PHE A 212 -2.58 -10.70 5.17
C PHE A 212 -2.02 -11.88 5.98
N TRP A 213 -1.50 -12.90 5.30
CA TRP A 213 -0.83 -14.00 5.98
C TRP A 213 0.47 -13.53 6.65
N MET A 214 1.26 -12.66 6.01
CA MET A 214 2.44 -12.03 6.61
C MET A 214 2.08 -11.22 7.85
N ILE A 215 1.06 -10.36 7.77
CA ILE A 215 0.56 -9.55 8.90
C ILE A 215 0.19 -10.45 10.08
N GLY A 216 -0.66 -11.45 9.83
CA GLY A 216 -1.10 -12.39 10.87
C GLY A 216 0.06 -13.14 11.51
N TYR A 217 1.02 -13.61 10.70
CA TYR A 217 2.18 -14.34 11.19
C TYR A 217 3.08 -13.46 12.07
N LEU A 218 3.40 -12.25 11.62
CA LEU A 218 4.24 -11.30 12.38
C LEU A 218 3.61 -10.91 13.72
N LEU A 219 2.29 -10.74 13.77
CA LEU A 219 1.59 -10.38 14.99
C LEU A 219 1.51 -11.55 15.99
N ILE A 220 1.14 -12.74 15.51
CA ILE A 220 0.91 -13.91 16.37
C ILE A 220 2.24 -14.55 16.78
N TYR A 221 3.05 -14.94 15.79
CA TYR A 221 4.27 -15.72 15.98
C TYR A 221 5.55 -14.87 15.99
N GLY A 222 5.53 -13.67 15.39
CA GLY A 222 6.72 -12.84 15.23
C GLY A 222 7.66 -13.43 14.19
N ILE A 223 8.82 -13.92 14.63
CA ILE A 223 9.83 -14.55 13.78
C ILE A 223 10.46 -15.73 14.53
N ARG A 224 10.57 -16.90 13.88
CA ARG A 224 11.21 -18.08 14.52
C ARG A 224 12.71 -17.85 14.71
N PRO A 225 13.39 -18.56 15.63
CA PRO A 225 14.85 -18.55 15.69
C PRO A 225 15.47 -19.00 14.36
N SER A 226 16.70 -18.60 14.07
CA SER A 226 17.48 -19.25 13.00
C SER A 226 17.84 -20.65 13.47
N ASP A 227 17.71 -21.64 12.57
CA ASP A 227 18.31 -22.96 12.78
C ASP A 227 19.83 -22.74 12.67
N ASN A 228 20.53 -22.73 13.80
CA ASN A 228 22.00 -22.75 13.84
C ASN A 228 22.51 -24.15 13.46
#